data_AF-A0A0G1SXD0-F1
#
_entry.id   AF-A0A0G1SXD0-F1
#
_cell.length_a   1.000
_cell.length_b   1.000
_cell.length_c   1.000
_cell.angle_alpha   90.00
_cell.angle_beta   90.00
_cell.angle_gamma   90.00
#
_symmetry.space_group_name_H-M   'P 1'
#
loop_
_entity.id
_entity.type
_entity.pdbx_description
1 polymer ?
#
loop_
_entity_poly.entity_id
_entity_poly.type
_entity_poly.pdbx_seq_one_letter_code
_entity_poly.pdbx_strand_id
1 'polypeptide(L)' 'MSKVRKTREEKIQSGYRLQNFRLAEEARREVKDASEFGYLSSEYVLKDLRKTIIFSLLIMGILVMAKRYLG' A
#
# COMPACT_ATOMS: atom_id res chain seq x y z
N MET A 1 -31.29 -23.83 26.68
CA MET A 1 -31.71 -23.37 25.34
C MET A 1 -31.29 -24.41 24.31
N SER A 2 -32.22 -25.16 23.72
CA SER A 2 -31.88 -26.12 22.67
C SER A 2 -31.42 -25.35 21.43
N LYS A 3 -30.27 -25.73 20.86
CA LYS A 3 -29.80 -25.17 19.59
C LYS A 3 -30.70 -25.72 18.50
N VAL A 4 -31.68 -24.92 18.04
CA VAL A 4 -32.51 -25.26 16.89
C VAL A 4 -31.59 -25.54 15.70
N ARG A 5 -31.64 -26.77 15.18
CA ARG A 5 -30.82 -27.17 14.03
C ARG A 5 -31.37 -26.47 12.80
N LYS A 6 -30.55 -25.60 12.19
CA LYS A 6 -30.88 -24.91 10.94
C LYS A 6 -31.18 -25.91 9.81
N THR A 7 -32.19 -25.60 9.00
CA THR A 7 -32.52 -26.39 7.81
C THR A 7 -31.42 -26.28 6.75
N ARG A 8 -31.44 -27.18 5.74
CA ARG A 8 -30.43 -27.16 4.68
C ARG A 8 -30.43 -25.85 3.90
N GLU A 9 -31.61 -25.30 3.63
CA GLU A 9 -31.80 -24.02 2.94
C GLU A 9 -31.30 -22.84 3.77
N GLU A 10 -31.57 -22.81 5.08
CA GLU A 10 -31.06 -21.78 5.98
C GLU A 10 -29.52 -21.77 6.08
N LYS A 11 -28.89 -22.96 6.01
CA LYS A 11 -27.43 -23.09 5.97
C LYS A 11 -26.86 -22.51 4.67
N ILE A 12 -27.53 -22.77 3.54
CA ILE A 12 -27.13 -22.25 2.22
C ILE A 12 -27.24 -20.73 2.18
N GLN A 13 -28.38 -20.15 2.58
CA GLN A 13 -28.54 -18.69 2.67
C GLN A 13 -27.54 -18.04 3.64
N SER A 14 -27.29 -18.67 4.80
CA SER A 14 -26.28 -18.20 5.75
C SER A 14 -24.88 -18.21 5.12
N GLY A 15 -24.55 -19.23 4.33
CA GLY A 15 -23.27 -19.33 3.61
C GLY A 15 -23.10 -18.23 2.57
N TYR A 16 -24.12 -17.98 1.74
CA TYR A 16 -24.11 -16.89 0.76
C TYR A 16 -23.97 -15.51 1.42
N ARG A 17 -24.66 -15.28 2.55
CA ARG A 17 -24.52 -14.03 3.32
C ARG A 17 -23.11 -13.85 3.87
N LEU A 18 -22.48 -14.92 4.36
CA LEU A 18 -21.10 -14.88 4.86
C LEU A 18 -20.09 -14.61 3.74
N GLN A 19 -20.30 -15.16 2.55
CA GLN A 19 -19.46 -14.88 1.37
C GLN A 19 -19.57 -13.41 0.95
N ASN A 20 -20.79 -12.88 0.85
CA ASN A 20 -21.02 -11.47 0.51
C ASN A 20 -20.44 -10.52 1.58
N PHE A 21 -20.52 -10.90 2.85
CA PHE A 21 -19.92 -10.12 3.93
C PHE A 21 -18.39 -10.08 3.82
N ARG A 22 -17.75 -11.22 3.53
CA ARG A 22 -16.29 -11.27 3.31
C ARG A 22 -15.86 -10.42 2.13
N LEU A 23 -16.55 -10.52 0.99
CA LEU A 23 -16.29 -9.71 -0.20
C LEU A 23 -16.40 -8.20 0.10
N ALA A 24 -17.44 -7.80 0.85
CA ALA A 24 -17.62 -6.41 1.25
C ALA A 24 -16.56 -5.92 2.25
N GLU A 25 -16.07 -6.81 3.12
CA GLU A 25 -15.02 -6.49 4.09
C GLU A 25 -13.65 -6.36 3.42
N GLU A 26 -13.33 -7.27 2.49
CA GLU A 26 -12.10 -7.22 1.68
C GLU A 26 -12.04 -5.93 0.84
N ALA A 27 -13.14 -5.59 0.14
CA ALA A 27 -13.21 -4.34 -0.63
C ALA A 27 -13.04 -3.09 0.25
N ARG A 28 -13.57 -3.09 1.48
CA ARG A 28 -13.36 -1.98 2.43
C ARG A 28 -11.92 -1.89 2.92
N ARG A 29 -11.24 -3.03 3.10
CA ARG A 29 -9.83 -3.07 3.51
C ARG A 29 -8.92 -2.53 2.42
N GLU A 30 -9.11 -2.91 1.17
CA GLU A 30 -8.32 -2.38 0.04
C GLU A 30 -8.43 -0.85 -0.08
N VAL A 31 -9.64 -0.31 0.03
CA VAL A 31 -9.86 1.15 0.00
C VAL A 31 -9.21 1.83 1.20
N LYS A 32 -9.27 1.21 2.39
CA LYS A 32 -8.65 1.75 3.61
C LYS A 32 -7.13 1.75 3.51
N ASP A 33 -6.54 0.66 3.01
CA ASP A 33 -5.09 0.54 2.78
C ASP A 33 -4.61 1.57 1.74
N ALA A 34 -5.35 1.77 0.65
CA ALA A 34 -5.02 2.82 -0.33
C ALA A 34 -5.11 4.23 0.26
N SER A 35 -6.06 4.48 1.18
CA SER A 35 -6.21 5.77 1.84
C SER A 35 -5.17 6.02 2.94
N GLU A 36 -4.83 4.99 3.73
CA GLU A 36 -3.87 5.08 4.83
C GLU A 36 -2.44 5.04 4.31
N PHE A 37 -2.13 4.19 3.33
CA PHE A 37 -0.79 4.03 2.76
C PHE A 37 -0.65 4.69 1.39
N GLY A 38 -1.58 5.53 0.96
CA GLY A 38 -1.48 6.29 -0.29
C GLY A 38 -0.24 7.19 -0.35
N TYR A 39 0.29 7.62 0.81
CA TYR A 39 1.56 8.35 0.91
C TYR A 39 2.80 7.48 0.61
N LEU A 40 2.69 6.15 0.74
CA LEU A 40 3.68 5.16 0.31
C LEU A 40 3.51 4.76 -1.16
N SER A 41 2.52 5.32 -1.87
CA SER A 41 2.42 5.09 -3.31
C SER A 41 3.77 5.43 -3.94
N SER A 42 4.30 4.44 -4.66
CA SER A 42 5.65 4.44 -5.21
C SER A 42 6.02 5.73 -5.94
N GLU A 43 5.02 6.43 -6.48
CA GLU A 43 5.14 7.68 -7.20
C GLU A 43 5.73 8.82 -6.35
N TYR A 44 5.35 8.96 -5.08
CA TYR A 44 5.92 9.99 -4.19
C TYR A 44 7.34 9.63 -3.75
N VAL A 45 7.57 8.36 -3.41
CA VAL A 45 8.89 7.85 -3.02
C VAL A 45 9.89 7.99 -4.17
N LEU A 46 9.50 7.63 -5.39
CA LEU A 46 10.33 7.75 -6.60
C LEU A 46 10.63 9.22 -6.95
N LYS A 47 9.65 10.12 -6.79
CA LYS A 47 9.82 11.54 -7.08
C LYS A 47 10.86 12.18 -6.16
N ASP A 48 10.84 11.84 -4.88
CA ASP A 48 11.80 12.38 -3.91
C ASP A 48 13.18 11.73 -4.06
N LEU A 49 13.20 10.41 -4.26
CA LEU A 49 14.45 9.66 -4.49
C LEU A 49 15.19 10.16 -5.74
N ARG A 50 14.48 10.47 -6.83
CA ARG A 50 15.09 11.02 -8.06
C ARG A 50 15.75 12.38 -7.80
N LYS A 51 15.11 13.27 -7.02
CA LYS A 51 15.69 14.56 -6.67
C LYS A 51 16.96 14.38 -5.85
N THR A 52 16.92 13.51 -4.85
CA THR A 52 18.08 13.19 -3.98
C THR A 52 19.26 12.65 -4.80
N ILE A 53 19.01 11.77 -5.77
CA ILE A 53 20.06 11.25 -6.66
C ILE A 53 20.70 12.38 -7.49
N ILE A 54 19.89 13.26 -8.06
CA ILE A 54 20.40 14.39 -8.86
C ILE A 54 21.29 15.31 -8.03
N PHE A 55 20.84 15.71 -6.84
CA PHE A 55 21.64 16.56 -5.95
C PHE A 55 22.92 15.87 -5.50
N SER A 56 22.85 14.57 -5.21
CA SER A 56 24.02 13.77 -4.81
C SER A 56 25.09 13.74 -5.91
N LEU A 57 24.67 13.52 -7.16
CA LEU A 57 25.58 13.53 -8.31
C LEU A 57 26.20 14.92 -8.53
N LEU A 58 25.41 15.99 -8.34
CA LEU A 58 25.86 17.37 -8.50
C LEU A 58 26.91 17.73 -7.44
N ILE A 59 26.67 17.39 -6.18
CA ILE A 59 27.63 17.57 -5.07
C ILE A 59 28.91 16.78 -5.36
N MET A 60 28.79 15.52 -5.79
CA MET A 60 29.94 14.68 -6.10
C MET A 60 30.78 15.28 -7.24
N GLY A 61 30.13 15.81 -8.28
CA GLY A 61 30.79 16.51 -9.38
C GLY A 61 31.56 17.75 -8.92
N ILE A 62 30.94 18.58 -8.06
CA ILE A 62 31.60 19.76 -7.48
C ILE A 62 32.82 19.34 -6.65
N LEU A 63 32.69 18.30 -5.82
CA LEU A 63 33.79 17.82 -4.99
C LEU A 63 34.97 17.27 -5.81
N VAL A 64 34.69 16.53 -6.88
CA VAL A 64 35.73 16.03 -7.80
C VAL A 64 36.41 17.19 -8.52
N MET A 65 35.64 18.18 -8.97
CA MET A 65 36.19 19.35 -9.64
C MET A 65 37.04 20.20 -8.68
N ALA A 66 36.55 20.43 -7.46
CA ALA A 66 37.27 21.13 -6.41
C ALA A 66 38.57 20.41 -6.05
N LYS A 67 38.54 19.08 -5.91
CA LYS A 67 39.75 18.26 -5.66
C LYS A 67 40.80 18.43 -6.77
N ARG A 68 40.37 18.58 -8.02
CA ARG A 68 41.26 18.76 -9.18
C ARG A 68 41.80 20.19 -9.35
N TYR A 69 41.13 21.17 -8.77
CA TYR A 69 41.52 22.58 -8.83
C TYR A 69 42.32 23.03 -7.60
N LEU A 70 42.03 22.47 -6.42
CA LEU A 70 42.65 22.83 -5.14
C LEU A 70 43.78 21.89 -4.71
N GLY A 71 43.90 20.72 -5.34
CA GLY A 71 45.03 19.79 -5.21
C GLY A 71 45.68 19.56 -6.57
#